data_AF-A0A162TDC4-F1
#
_entry.id   AF-A0A162TDC4-F1
#
_cell.length_a   1.000
_cell.length_b   1.000
_cell.length_c   1.000
_cell.angle_alpha   90.00
_cell.angle_beta   90.00
_cell.angle_gamma   90.00
#
_symmetry.space_group_name_H-M   'P 1'
#
loop_
_entity.id
_entity.type
_entity.pdbx_description
1 polymer ?
#
loop_
_entity_poly.entity_id
_entity_poly.type
_entity_poly.pdbx_seq_one_letter_code
_entity_poly.pdbx_strand_id
1 'polypeptide(L)'
;MSGRNIKIVCRFRPKNSIEINEDGVPIIDDEGTVLQMKGKEAQATYEFDKAFNMNTPHKEQLDYFIQGIVDDVFAGSTGTVFAYGQRGFGKTFTMMGIGIDNENRENIFTCIVEHIFDSIFRAPSNLEFTIKVSHTGIYMEKVCDLLDLTNDGLEIQEDKANGVYIKRLLHVYVGSFEDVYEVVHMDVESSQAHSIIAITIIQRNLDTHGTKCGKLYFVDS
;
A
#
# COMPACT_ATOMS: atom_id res chain seq x y z
N MET A 1 -21.71 -10.70 12.12
CA MET A 1 -20.73 -11.11 11.10
C MET A 1 -20.66 -9.99 10.09
N SER A 2 -19.76 -9.01 10.27
CA SER A 2 -19.55 -7.99 9.24
C SER A 2 -18.66 -8.61 8.17
N GLY A 3 -19.17 -8.77 6.95
CA GLY A 3 -18.42 -9.37 5.85
C GLY A 3 -17.22 -8.48 5.52
N ARG A 4 -16.01 -9.02 5.70
CA ARG A 4 -14.78 -8.39 5.19
C ARG A 4 -14.75 -8.59 3.68
N ASN A 5 -15.43 -7.70 2.96
CA ASN A 5 -15.39 -7.67 1.51
C ASN A 5 -14.14 -6.93 1.03
N ILE A 6 -13.58 -7.40 -0.08
CA ILE A 6 -12.54 -6.68 -0.81
C ILE A 6 -13.16 -5.38 -1.31
N LYS A 7 -12.56 -4.24 -0.94
CA LYS A 7 -12.96 -2.93 -1.46
C LYS A 7 -12.20 -2.64 -2.75
N ILE A 8 -12.93 -2.37 -3.82
CA ILE A 8 -12.38 -2.01 -5.12
C ILE A 8 -12.63 -0.52 -5.34
N VAL A 9 -11.54 0.23 -5.45
CA VAL A 9 -11.58 1.69 -5.65
C VAL A 9 -10.92 2.03 -6.97
N CYS A 10 -11.60 2.83 -7.78
CA CYS A 10 -11.09 3.31 -9.05
C CYS A 10 -10.57 4.75 -8.93
N ARG A 11 -9.41 5.06 -9.51
CA ARG A 11 -8.80 6.40 -9.50
C ARG A 11 -8.40 6.79 -10.92
N PHE A 12 -8.88 7.95 -11.39
CA PHE A 12 -8.49 8.51 -12.68
C PHE A 12 -7.48 9.62 -12.49
N ARG A 13 -6.25 9.41 -13.01
CA ARG A 13 -5.23 10.47 -13.00
C ARG A 13 -5.62 11.59 -13.99
N PRO A 14 -5.17 12.83 -13.74
CA PRO A 14 -5.19 13.88 -14.75
C PRO A 14 -4.46 13.45 -16.03
N LYS A 15 -4.81 14.10 -17.14
CA LYS A 15 -4.15 13.87 -18.43
C LYS A 15 -2.64 14.16 -18.34
N ASN A 16 -1.85 13.36 -19.03
CA ASN A 16 -0.42 13.60 -19.20
C ASN A 16 -0.16 14.53 -20.39
N SER A 17 1.08 14.98 -20.56
CA SER A 17 1.44 15.93 -21.63
C SER A 17 1.16 15.41 -23.04
N ILE A 18 1.27 14.10 -23.28
CA ILE A 18 1.01 13.48 -24.59
C ILE A 18 -0.50 13.55 -24.89
N GLU A 19 -1.33 13.15 -23.93
CA GLU A 19 -2.80 13.16 -24.04
C GLU A 19 -3.35 14.59 -24.20
N ILE A 20 -2.69 15.59 -23.62
CA ILE A 20 -3.05 17.00 -23.81
C ILE A 20 -2.66 17.46 -25.22
N ASN A 21 -1.45 17.12 -25.69
CA ASN A 21 -0.97 17.51 -27.01
C ASN A 21 -1.75 16.84 -28.17
N GLU A 22 -2.35 15.69 -27.93
CA GLU A 22 -3.18 14.95 -28.89
C GLU A 22 -4.69 15.26 -28.76
N ASP A 23 -5.06 16.31 -28.02
CA ASP A 23 -6.46 16.70 -27.79
C ASP A 23 -7.34 15.57 -27.23
N GLY A 24 -6.77 14.70 -26.39
CA GLY A 24 -7.46 13.57 -25.79
C GLY A 24 -8.70 14.02 -25.04
N VAL A 25 -9.85 13.40 -25.29
CA VAL A 25 -11.14 13.77 -24.66
C VAL A 25 -11.36 12.91 -23.42
N PRO A 26 -11.73 13.47 -22.25
CA PRO A 26 -12.13 12.68 -21.11
C PRO A 26 -13.38 11.86 -21.47
N ILE A 27 -13.30 10.54 -21.30
CA ILE A 27 -14.41 9.63 -21.62
C ILE A 27 -15.09 9.08 -20.37
N ILE A 28 -14.70 9.55 -19.18
CA ILE A 28 -15.15 9.02 -17.90
C ILE A 28 -16.08 10.04 -17.26
N ASP A 29 -17.25 9.58 -16.89
CA ASP A 29 -18.24 10.30 -16.11
C ASP A 29 -18.48 9.50 -14.83
N ASP A 30 -18.28 10.12 -13.67
CA ASP A 30 -18.34 9.48 -12.37
C ASP A 30 -19.49 10.02 -11.51
N GLU A 31 -20.26 9.10 -10.94
CA GLU A 31 -21.30 9.38 -9.94
C GLU A 31 -20.92 8.71 -8.61
N GLY A 32 -19.68 8.93 -8.16
CA GLY A 32 -19.15 8.48 -6.85
C GLY A 32 -18.86 6.98 -6.72
N THR A 33 -19.76 6.10 -7.12
CA THR A 33 -19.59 4.62 -7.13
C THR A 33 -19.81 4.03 -8.52
N VAL A 34 -20.61 4.69 -9.35
CA VAL A 34 -20.87 4.30 -10.73
C VAL A 34 -19.96 5.07 -11.66
N LEU A 35 -19.38 4.35 -12.61
CA LEU A 35 -18.53 4.90 -13.64
C LEU A 35 -19.12 4.61 -15.01
N GLN A 36 -19.32 5.66 -15.80
CA GLN A 36 -19.75 5.55 -17.18
C GLN A 36 -18.59 5.92 -18.11
N MET A 37 -18.17 4.96 -18.93
CA MET A 37 -17.25 5.19 -20.04
C MET A 37 -18.06 5.54 -21.29
N LYS A 38 -17.82 6.73 -21.85
CA LYS A 38 -18.49 7.31 -23.02
C LYS A 38 -17.49 7.58 -24.15
N GLY A 39 -16.71 6.56 -24.50
CA GLY A 39 -15.75 6.64 -25.61
C GLY A 39 -16.42 6.43 -26.97
N LYS A 40 -15.75 6.87 -28.05
CA LYS A 40 -16.20 6.61 -29.43
C LYS A 40 -16.16 5.12 -29.77
N GLU A 41 -15.18 4.40 -29.24
CA GLU A 41 -14.94 2.98 -29.53
C GLU A 41 -15.53 2.04 -28.48
N ALA A 42 -15.81 2.53 -27.28
CA ALA A 42 -16.32 1.72 -26.19
C ALA A 42 -17.24 2.54 -25.26
N GLN A 43 -18.41 1.95 -24.97
CA GLN A 43 -19.36 2.44 -23.98
C GLN A 43 -19.62 1.34 -22.97
N ALA A 44 -19.44 1.64 -21.69
CA ALA A 44 -19.65 0.68 -20.62
C ALA A 44 -19.95 1.38 -19.30
N THR A 45 -20.68 0.69 -18.43
CA THR A 45 -20.94 1.13 -17.06
C THR A 45 -20.33 0.12 -16.10
N TYR A 46 -19.60 0.62 -15.11
CA TYR A 46 -18.98 -0.16 -14.05
C TYR A 46 -19.43 0.37 -12.68
N GLU A 47 -19.46 -0.50 -11.69
CA GLU A 47 -19.77 -0.15 -10.30
C GLU A 47 -18.61 -0.59 -9.40
N PHE A 48 -18.17 0.31 -8.52
CA PHE A 48 -17.07 0.15 -7.59
C PHE A 48 -17.49 0.62 -6.21
N ASP A 49 -16.74 0.27 -5.16
CA ASP A 49 -16.99 0.81 -3.82
C ASP A 49 -16.77 2.32 -3.76
N LYS A 50 -15.88 2.85 -4.61
CA LYS A 50 -15.63 4.29 -4.81
C LYS A 50 -14.92 4.53 -6.14
N ALA A 51 -15.24 5.64 -6.80
CA ALA A 51 -14.54 6.18 -7.94
C ALA A 51 -14.06 7.61 -7.63
N PHE A 52 -12.79 7.89 -7.92
CA PHE A 52 -12.18 9.21 -7.81
C PHE A 52 -11.83 9.72 -9.19
N ASN A 53 -12.33 10.90 -9.53
CA ASN A 53 -12.07 11.54 -10.80
C ASN A 53 -10.82 12.43 -10.75
N MET A 54 -10.49 13.01 -11.90
CA MET A 54 -9.29 13.85 -12.07
C MET A 54 -9.32 15.12 -11.21
N ASN A 55 -10.48 15.52 -10.71
CA ASN A 55 -10.70 16.72 -9.92
C ASN A 55 -10.84 16.42 -8.42
N THR A 56 -10.93 15.16 -8.00
CA THR A 56 -11.01 14.79 -6.59
C THR A 56 -9.73 15.26 -5.87
N PRO A 57 -9.83 16.03 -4.77
CA PRO A 57 -8.66 16.44 -4.00
C PRO A 57 -7.85 15.23 -3.50
N HIS A 58 -6.52 15.31 -3.60
CA HIS A 58 -5.62 14.21 -3.21
C HIS A 58 -5.84 13.75 -1.76
N LYS A 59 -6.03 14.71 -0.84
CA LYS A 59 -6.32 14.44 0.57
C LYS A 59 -7.59 13.62 0.79
N GLU A 60 -8.67 13.93 0.06
CA GLU A 60 -9.93 13.16 0.16
C GLU A 60 -9.70 11.70 -0.26
N GLN A 61 -8.87 11.47 -1.29
CA GLN A 61 -8.53 10.12 -1.73
C GLN A 61 -7.75 9.37 -0.64
N LEU A 62 -6.72 10.01 -0.07
CA LEU A 62 -5.90 9.43 1.00
C LEU A 62 -6.73 9.09 2.24
N ASP A 63 -7.53 10.03 2.74
CA ASP A 63 -8.39 9.83 3.90
C ASP A 63 -9.30 8.60 3.72
N TYR A 64 -9.86 8.42 2.52
CA TYR A 64 -10.69 7.25 2.20
C TYR A 64 -9.89 5.94 2.15
N PHE A 65 -8.68 5.94 1.56
CA PHE A 65 -7.84 4.75 1.48
C PHE A 65 -7.37 4.27 2.86
N ILE A 66 -7.04 5.19 3.76
CA ILE A 66 -6.50 4.89 5.09
C ILE A 66 -7.60 4.41 6.04
N GLN A 67 -8.85 4.84 5.81
CA GLN A 67 -9.96 4.63 6.73
C GLN A 67 -10.18 3.14 7.08
N GLY A 68 -9.96 2.82 8.34
CA GLY A 68 -10.19 1.49 8.93
C GLY A 68 -9.05 0.48 8.72
N ILE A 69 -8.11 0.71 7.80
CA ILE A 69 -6.98 -0.21 7.59
C ILE A 69 -6.11 -0.27 8.84
N VAL A 70 -5.78 0.89 9.40
CA VAL A 70 -4.89 0.96 10.56
C VAL A 70 -5.55 0.32 11.79
N ASP A 71 -6.81 0.66 12.05
CA ASP A 71 -7.59 0.06 13.15
C ASP A 71 -7.66 -1.47 13.05
N ASP A 72 -7.90 -2.02 11.85
CA ASP A 72 -7.95 -3.46 11.62
C ASP A 72 -6.60 -4.13 11.91
N VAL A 73 -5.48 -3.50 11.52
CA VAL A 73 -4.13 -4.01 11.78
C VAL A 73 -3.83 -4.00 13.28
N PHE A 74 -4.14 -2.92 14.01
CA PHE A 74 -4.01 -2.89 15.48
C PHE A 74 -4.93 -3.87 16.20
N ALA A 75 -6.08 -4.20 15.61
CA ALA A 75 -6.93 -5.28 16.10
C ALA A 75 -6.32 -6.68 15.92
N GLY A 76 -5.18 -6.80 15.24
CA GLY A 76 -4.48 -8.06 14.94
C GLY A 76 -4.92 -8.70 13.63
N SER A 77 -5.48 -7.92 12.70
CA SER A 77 -5.88 -8.40 11.38
C SER A 77 -4.78 -8.16 10.35
N THR A 78 -4.87 -8.89 9.24
CA THR A 78 -4.03 -8.64 8.06
C THR A 78 -4.77 -7.72 7.09
N GLY A 79 -4.12 -6.63 6.67
CA GLY A 79 -4.59 -5.75 5.61
C GLY A 79 -3.66 -5.80 4.39
N THR A 80 -4.20 -5.57 3.20
CA THR A 80 -3.40 -5.44 1.99
C THR A 80 -3.93 -4.32 1.10
N VAL A 81 -3.03 -3.45 0.65
CA VAL A 81 -3.30 -2.41 -0.34
C VAL A 81 -2.62 -2.81 -1.65
N PHE A 82 -3.42 -2.92 -2.72
CA PHE A 82 -2.93 -3.23 -4.07
C PHE A 82 -3.14 -2.02 -4.98
N ALA A 83 -2.11 -1.64 -5.73
CA ALA A 83 -2.25 -0.74 -6.87
C ALA A 83 -2.12 -1.54 -8.17
N TYR A 84 -3.14 -1.47 -9.03
CA TYR A 84 -3.21 -2.21 -10.29
C TYR A 84 -3.53 -1.30 -11.47
N GLY A 85 -2.93 -1.58 -12.64
CA GLY A 85 -3.11 -0.78 -13.86
C GLY A 85 -1.92 -0.86 -14.82
N GLN A 86 -2.06 -0.31 -16.02
CA GLN A 86 -0.99 -0.26 -17.02
C GLN A 86 0.18 0.62 -16.54
N ARG A 87 1.39 0.38 -17.08
CA ARG A 87 2.55 1.28 -16.85
C ARG A 87 2.18 2.71 -17.26
N GLY A 88 2.51 3.69 -16.41
CA GLY A 88 2.19 5.10 -16.64
C GLY A 88 0.80 5.56 -16.15
N PHE A 89 0.01 4.68 -15.50
CA PHE A 89 -1.30 5.06 -14.93
C PHE A 89 -1.23 5.58 -13.49
N GLY A 90 -0.02 5.70 -12.92
CA GLY A 90 0.18 6.34 -11.62
C GLY A 90 0.01 5.43 -10.40
N LYS A 91 0.23 4.12 -10.52
CA LYS A 91 0.21 3.17 -9.38
C LYS A 91 1.24 3.55 -8.31
N THR A 92 2.51 3.59 -8.69
CA THR A 92 3.63 4.04 -7.83
C THR A 92 3.40 5.45 -7.31
N PHE A 93 2.87 6.35 -8.14
CA PHE A 93 2.48 7.70 -7.68
C PHE A 93 1.48 7.63 -6.53
N THR A 94 0.44 6.81 -6.65
CA THR A 94 -0.62 6.70 -5.63
C THR A 94 -0.08 6.03 -4.35
N MET A 95 0.69 4.96 -4.53
CA MET A 95 1.18 4.12 -3.44
C MET A 95 2.35 4.76 -2.69
N MET A 96 3.36 5.23 -3.42
CA MET A 96 4.68 5.64 -2.91
C MET A 96 5.05 7.11 -3.18
N GLY A 97 4.32 7.81 -4.06
CA GLY A 97 4.60 9.21 -4.43
C GLY A 97 5.69 9.39 -5.49
N ILE A 98 6.09 10.64 -5.74
CA ILE A 98 7.19 11.00 -6.66
C ILE A 98 8.35 11.63 -5.89
N GLY A 99 9.32 10.82 -5.46
CA GLY A 99 10.65 11.27 -5.03
C GLY A 99 10.72 12.28 -3.87
N ILE A 100 11.94 12.60 -3.46
CA ILE A 100 12.28 13.28 -2.19
C ILE A 100 12.01 14.81 -2.23
N ASP A 101 11.95 15.39 -3.44
CA ASP A 101 11.99 16.85 -3.67
C ASP A 101 10.64 17.51 -3.93
N ASN A 102 9.53 16.77 -3.93
CA ASN A 102 8.20 17.39 -4.03
C ASN A 102 7.63 17.68 -2.65
N GLU A 103 7.22 18.94 -2.43
CA GLU A 103 6.57 19.42 -1.20
C GLU A 103 5.26 18.67 -0.86
N ASN A 104 4.70 17.89 -1.80
CA ASN A 104 3.59 16.96 -1.56
C ASN A 104 4.12 15.52 -1.43
N ARG A 105 4.57 15.18 -0.22
CA ARG A 105 5.05 13.83 0.17
C ARG A 105 3.94 12.85 0.58
N GLU A 106 2.72 13.35 0.75
CA GLU A 106 1.57 12.55 1.18
C GLU A 106 1.18 11.54 0.09
N ASN A 107 1.27 10.27 0.41
CA ASN A 107 0.84 9.15 -0.42
C ASN A 107 0.25 8.06 0.49
N ILE A 108 -0.35 7.02 -0.08
CA ILE A 108 -1.02 5.99 0.74
C ILE A 108 -0.03 5.37 1.73
N PHE A 109 1.19 5.04 1.29
CA PHE A 109 2.19 4.44 2.15
C PHE A 109 2.59 5.38 3.30
N THR A 110 3.04 6.61 2.99
CA THR A 110 3.51 7.55 4.02
C THR A 110 2.42 7.89 5.03
N CYS A 111 1.21 8.18 4.58
CA CYS A 111 0.11 8.51 5.48
C CYS A 111 -0.31 7.34 6.37
N ILE A 112 -0.26 6.09 5.88
CA ILE A 112 -0.53 4.93 6.74
C ILE A 112 0.58 4.73 7.78
N VAL A 113 1.85 4.86 7.38
CA VAL A 113 2.98 4.71 8.31
C VAL A 113 2.94 5.79 9.40
N GLU A 114 2.69 7.05 9.04
CA GLU A 114 2.48 8.14 10.00
C GLU A 114 1.35 7.82 10.97
N HIS A 115 0.19 7.39 10.46
CA HIS A 115 -0.96 7.03 11.29
C HIS A 115 -0.67 5.86 12.24
N ILE A 116 0.14 4.88 11.81
CA ILE A 116 0.60 3.77 12.67
C ILE A 116 1.40 4.30 13.85
N PHE A 117 2.42 5.13 13.60
CA PHE A 117 3.26 5.66 14.68
C PHE A 117 2.52 6.64 15.58
N ASP A 118 1.62 7.47 15.02
CA ASP A 118 0.71 8.31 15.80
C ASP A 118 -0.18 7.49 16.73
N SER A 119 -0.70 6.36 16.24
CA SER A 119 -1.53 5.46 17.04
C SER A 119 -0.75 4.80 18.16
N ILE A 120 0.51 4.41 17.90
CA ILE A 120 1.42 3.87 18.92
C ILE A 120 1.75 4.92 19.97
N PHE A 121 2.04 6.15 19.55
CA PHE A 121 2.36 7.25 20.47
C PHE A 121 1.20 7.58 21.41
N ARG A 122 -0.05 7.47 20.92
CA ARG A 122 -1.27 7.71 21.71
C ARG A 122 -1.75 6.49 22.48
N ALA A 123 -1.11 5.33 22.29
CA ALA A 123 -1.53 4.09 22.92
C ALA A 123 -1.29 4.12 24.45
N PRO A 124 -2.10 3.39 25.23
CA PRO A 124 -1.86 3.18 26.65
C PRO A 124 -0.48 2.62 26.96
N SER A 125 0.13 3.05 28.07
CA SER A 125 1.48 2.64 28.49
C SER A 125 1.62 1.16 28.87
N ASN A 126 0.51 0.43 29.03
CA ASN A 126 0.50 -1.01 29.26
C ASN A 126 0.56 -1.82 27.95
N LEU A 127 0.74 -1.16 26.80
CA LEU A 127 0.95 -1.81 25.51
C LEU A 127 2.40 -1.58 25.06
N GLU A 128 3.08 -2.67 24.73
CA GLU A 128 4.39 -2.67 24.12
C GLU A 128 4.26 -3.04 22.64
N PHE A 129 4.97 -2.31 21.78
CA PHE A 129 4.92 -2.50 20.34
C PHE A 129 6.29 -2.90 19.79
N THR A 130 6.29 -3.82 18.84
CA THR A 130 7.45 -4.15 18.02
C THR A 130 7.03 -4.09 16.56
N ILE A 131 7.69 -3.23 15.80
CA ILE A 131 7.44 -3.07 14.37
C ILE A 131 8.62 -3.63 13.60
N LYS A 132 8.32 -4.37 12.53
CA LYS A 132 9.32 -4.82 11.56
C LYS A 132 8.85 -4.63 10.13
N VAL A 133 9.79 -4.31 9.25
CA VAL A 133 9.57 -4.07 7.83
C VAL A 133 10.34 -5.11 7.02
N SER A 134 9.77 -5.55 5.91
CA SER A 134 10.47 -6.30 4.87
C SER A 134 10.08 -5.77 3.50
N HIS A 135 11.02 -5.83 2.55
CA HIS A 135 10.80 -5.37 1.18
C HIS A 135 11.20 -6.49 0.21
N THR A 136 10.25 -6.90 -0.62
CA THR A 136 10.39 -8.07 -1.50
C THR A 136 10.12 -7.67 -2.94
N GLY A 137 10.99 -8.12 -3.83
CA GLY A 137 10.81 -8.01 -5.27
C GLY A 137 10.40 -9.34 -5.86
N ILE A 138 9.54 -9.32 -6.87
CA ILE A 138 9.22 -10.48 -7.69
C ILE A 138 9.58 -10.17 -9.13
N TYR A 139 10.57 -10.89 -9.65
CA TYR A 139 11.06 -10.74 -11.01
C TYR A 139 11.25 -12.11 -11.66
N MET A 140 10.65 -12.33 -12.83
CA MET A 140 10.69 -13.61 -13.55
C MET A 140 10.36 -14.82 -12.65
N GLU A 141 9.29 -14.72 -11.86
CA GLU A 141 8.85 -15.74 -10.89
C GLU A 141 9.85 -16.05 -9.76
N LYS A 142 10.92 -15.28 -9.63
CA LYS A 142 11.87 -15.36 -8.51
C LYS A 142 11.56 -14.30 -7.48
N VAL A 143 11.63 -14.70 -6.21
CA VAL A 143 11.48 -13.83 -5.05
C VAL A 143 12.87 -13.34 -4.63
N CYS A 144 13.05 -12.03 -4.55
CA CYS A 144 14.28 -11.38 -4.17
C CYS A 144 14.08 -10.56 -2.90
N ASP A 145 15.05 -10.58 -1.99
CA ASP A 145 15.10 -9.63 -0.88
C ASP A 145 15.60 -8.28 -1.40
N LEU A 146 14.80 -7.22 -1.25
CA LEU A 146 15.21 -5.86 -1.63
C LEU A 146 15.92 -5.13 -0.48
N LEU A 147 16.02 -5.74 0.71
CA LEU A 147 16.81 -5.20 1.82
C LEU A 147 18.20 -5.86 1.92
N ASP A 148 18.39 -7.01 1.27
CA ASP A 148 19.66 -7.71 1.16
C ASP A 148 19.83 -8.36 -0.22
N LEU A 149 20.45 -7.64 -1.14
CA LEU A 149 20.69 -8.10 -2.52
C LEU A 149 21.59 -9.35 -2.62
N THR A 150 22.24 -9.77 -1.53
CA THR A 150 22.99 -11.03 -1.50
C THR A 150 22.09 -12.25 -1.31
N ASN A 151 20.83 -12.02 -0.94
CA ASN A 151 19.84 -13.01 -0.57
C ASN A 151 18.80 -13.21 -1.70
N ASP A 152 19.26 -13.64 -2.87
CA ASP A 152 18.42 -13.90 -4.05
C ASP A 152 17.85 -15.34 -4.06
N GLY A 153 16.71 -15.53 -4.74
CA GLY A 153 16.05 -16.81 -4.91
C GLY A 153 15.40 -17.33 -3.62
N LEU A 154 14.68 -16.47 -2.91
CA LEU A 154 14.01 -16.84 -1.67
C LEU A 154 12.91 -17.87 -1.90
N GLU A 155 12.82 -18.83 -0.98
CA GLU A 155 11.80 -19.88 -1.02
C GLU A 155 10.53 -19.45 -0.30
N ILE A 156 9.38 -19.67 -0.94
CA ILE A 156 8.07 -19.57 -0.29
C ILE A 156 7.78 -20.89 0.41
N GLN A 157 7.45 -20.83 1.70
CA GLN A 157 7.08 -21.98 2.51
C GLN A 157 5.73 -21.77 3.19
N GLU A 158 5.11 -22.85 3.63
CA GLU A 158 3.84 -22.83 4.35
C GLU A 158 3.93 -23.68 5.62
N ASP A 159 3.49 -23.13 6.75
CA ASP A 159 3.32 -23.90 7.98
C ASP A 159 2.04 -23.50 8.74
N LYS A 160 1.62 -24.33 9.69
CA LYS A 160 0.36 -24.13 10.44
C LYS A 160 0.36 -22.90 11.35
N ALA A 161 1.53 -22.42 11.77
CA ALA A 161 1.66 -21.31 12.70
C ALA A 161 1.73 -19.96 11.97
N ASN A 162 2.40 -19.92 10.82
CA ASN A 162 2.73 -18.70 10.08
C ASN A 162 1.92 -18.53 8.80
N GLY A 163 1.23 -19.59 8.34
CA GLY A 163 0.65 -19.64 7.00
C GLY A 163 1.76 -19.64 5.94
N VAL A 164 1.53 -18.94 4.83
CA VAL A 164 2.53 -18.75 3.77
C VAL A 164 3.52 -17.65 4.17
N TYR A 165 4.82 -17.93 4.09
CA TYR A 165 5.89 -16.99 4.39
C TYR A 165 7.11 -17.20 3.49
N ILE A 166 7.97 -16.18 3.41
CA ILE A 166 9.21 -16.22 2.64
C ILE A 166 10.35 -16.57 3.60
N LYS A 167 10.99 -17.71 3.38
CA LYS A 167 12.09 -18.18 4.21
C LYS A 167 13.33 -17.32 3.96
N ARG A 168 14.05 -17.00 5.04
CA ARG A 168 15.25 -16.12 5.05
C ARG A 168 15.00 -14.67 4.63
N LEU A 169 13.76 -14.23 4.48
CA LEU A 169 13.48 -12.82 4.22
C LEU A 169 13.98 -11.95 5.38
N LEU A 170 14.75 -10.91 5.07
CA LEU A 170 15.24 -9.96 6.05
C LEU A 170 14.07 -9.15 6.62
N HIS A 171 14.07 -9.00 7.94
CA HIS A 171 13.15 -8.15 8.67
C HIS A 171 13.95 -7.12 9.46
N VAL A 172 13.76 -5.83 9.13
CA VAL A 172 14.39 -4.72 9.84
C VAL A 172 13.43 -4.20 10.89
N TYR A 173 13.89 -4.10 12.14
CA TYR A 173 13.13 -3.49 13.22
C TYR A 173 13.21 -1.97 13.12
N VAL A 174 12.08 -1.31 13.29
CA VAL A 174 11.94 0.14 13.12
C VAL A 174 11.26 0.73 14.36
N GLY A 175 11.71 1.92 14.76
CA GLY A 175 11.18 2.68 15.90
C GLY A 175 10.51 3.99 15.52
N SER A 176 10.67 4.46 14.29
CA SER A 176 10.14 5.74 13.80
C SER A 176 9.63 5.68 12.35
N PHE A 177 8.89 6.71 11.94
CA PHE A 177 8.50 6.91 10.54
C PHE A 177 9.74 7.03 9.64
N GLU A 178 10.75 7.76 10.10
CA GLU A 178 12.01 7.98 9.41
C GLU A 178 12.75 6.65 9.16
N ASP A 179 12.80 5.76 10.15
CA ASP A 179 13.44 4.44 10.01
C ASP A 179 12.76 3.62 8.91
N VAL A 180 11.42 3.63 8.85
CA VAL A 180 10.67 2.94 7.79
C VAL A 180 10.97 3.56 6.42
N TYR A 181 11.00 4.88 6.36
CA TYR A 181 11.28 5.60 5.13
C TYR A 181 12.68 5.29 4.60
N GLU A 182 13.69 5.29 5.47
CA GLU A 182 15.06 4.90 5.13
C GLU A 182 15.12 3.48 4.58
N VAL A 183 14.53 2.50 5.27
CA VAL A 183 14.52 1.09 4.84
C VAL A 183 13.92 0.93 3.43
N VAL A 184 12.85 1.65 3.11
CA VAL A 184 12.16 1.54 1.82
C VAL A 184 12.84 2.31 0.69
N HIS A 185 13.54 3.41 1.01
CA HIS A 185 14.22 4.25 0.02
C HIS A 185 15.69 3.90 -0.21
N MET A 186 16.24 2.95 0.56
CA MET A 186 17.60 2.44 0.33
C MET A 186 17.78 1.76 -1.02
N ASP A 187 16.71 1.47 -1.78
CA ASP A 187 16.81 0.77 -3.07
C ASP A 187 16.05 1.46 -4.23
N VAL A 188 16.81 2.10 -5.13
CA VAL A 188 16.32 2.95 -6.23
C VAL A 188 16.15 2.19 -7.56
N GLU A 189 16.52 0.90 -7.63
CA GLU A 189 16.55 0.15 -8.91
C GLU A 189 15.38 -0.83 -9.14
N SER A 190 14.32 -0.80 -8.33
CA SER A 190 13.21 -1.78 -8.42
C SER A 190 12.19 -1.55 -9.55
N SER A 191 12.42 -0.60 -10.47
CA SER A 191 11.41 -0.13 -11.45
C SER A 191 10.89 -1.18 -12.45
N GLN A 192 11.44 -2.40 -12.45
CA GLN A 192 11.06 -3.48 -13.36
C GLN A 192 10.41 -4.69 -12.69
N ALA A 193 10.40 -4.76 -11.35
CA ALA A 193 9.84 -5.88 -10.59
C ALA A 193 8.51 -5.49 -9.92
N HIS A 194 7.64 -6.47 -9.68
CA HIS A 194 6.52 -6.26 -8.76
C HIS A 194 7.10 -6.16 -7.34
N SER A 195 6.69 -5.13 -6.60
CA SER A 195 7.25 -4.85 -5.28
C SER A 195 6.21 -5.05 -4.18
N ILE A 196 6.62 -5.70 -3.09
CA ILE A 196 5.81 -5.94 -1.91
C ILE A 196 6.56 -5.39 -0.69
N ILE A 197 5.99 -4.38 -0.06
CA ILE A 197 6.46 -3.90 1.26
C ILE A 197 5.51 -4.46 2.31
N ALA A 198 6.05 -5.08 3.34
CA ALA A 198 5.27 -5.60 4.45
C ALA A 198 5.68 -4.94 5.77
N ILE A 199 4.71 -4.43 6.51
CA ILE A 199 4.86 -3.92 7.87
C ILE A 199 4.14 -4.88 8.80
N THR A 200 4.87 -5.44 9.77
CA THR A 200 4.30 -6.27 10.82
C THR A 200 4.31 -5.50 12.13
N ILE A 201 3.15 -5.41 12.79
CA ILE A 201 2.96 -4.77 14.08
C ILE A 201 2.64 -5.86 15.10
N ILE A 202 3.54 -6.06 16.05
CA ILE A 202 3.33 -6.97 17.18
C ILE A 202 3.03 -6.11 18.40
N GLN A 203 1.85 -6.29 18.98
CA GLN A 203 1.41 -5.60 20.18
C GLN A 203 1.33 -6.60 21.33
N ARG A 204 1.99 -6.30 22.44
CA ARG A 204 1.93 -7.09 23.68
C ARG A 204 1.27 -6.26 24.78
N ASN A 205 0.25 -6.80 25.41
CA ASN A 205 -0.35 -6.20 26.60
C ASN A 205 0.39 -6.69 27.85
N LEU A 206 0.92 -5.75 28.64
CA LEU A 206 1.76 -6.06 29.80
C LEU A 206 0.97 -6.64 30.99
N ASP A 207 -0.31 -6.30 31.11
CA ASP A 207 -1.16 -6.75 32.23
C ASP A 207 -1.70 -8.17 32.01
N THR A 208 -2.11 -8.48 30.78
CA THR A 208 -2.73 -9.76 30.41
C THR A 208 -1.74 -10.74 29.79
N HIS A 209 -0.55 -10.26 29.42
CA HIS A 209 0.42 -10.96 28.58
C HIS A 209 -0.11 -11.43 27.22
N GLY A 210 -1.27 -10.93 26.77
CA GLY A 210 -1.81 -11.23 25.46
C GLY A 210 -1.01 -10.53 24.35
N THR A 211 -0.80 -11.23 23.24
CA THR A 211 -0.12 -10.70 22.05
C THR A 211 -1.09 -10.67 20.87
N LYS A 212 -1.08 -9.56 20.13
CA LYS A 212 -1.73 -9.41 18.83
C LYS A 212 -0.65 -9.17 17.77
N CYS A 213 -0.88 -9.69 16.57
CA CYS A 213 0.02 -9.52 15.44
C CYS A 213 -0.81 -9.08 14.23
N GLY A 214 -0.63 -7.83 13.83
CA GLY A 214 -1.19 -7.28 12.60
C GLY A 214 -0.15 -7.26 11.50
N LYS A 215 -0.56 -7.46 10.25
CA LYS A 215 0.31 -7.37 9.08
C LYS A 215 -0.32 -6.49 8.04
N LEU A 216 0.45 -5.57 7.47
CA LEU A 216 0.01 -4.71 6.37
C LEU A 216 0.93 -4.92 5.17
N TYR A 217 0.34 -5.21 4.02
CA TYR A 217 1.06 -5.41 2.77
C TYR A 217 0.73 -4.29 1.79
N PHE A 218 1.76 -3.71 1.17
CA PHE A 218 1.64 -2.74 0.09
C PHE A 218 2.21 -3.39 -1.17
N VAL A 219 1.38 -3.50 -2.20
CA VAL A 219 1.76 -4.16 -3.46
C VAL A 219 1.62 -3.19 -4.61
N ASP A 220 2.74 -2.93 -5.29
CA ASP A 220 2.79 -2.18 -6.54
C ASP A 220 3.09 -3.14 -7.69
N SER A 221 2.08 -3.38 -8.54
CA SER A 221 2.12 -4.34 -9.65
C SER A 221 2.22 -3.68 -11.01
#